data_AF-A0A5J4PQ86-F1
#
_entry.id   AF-A0A5J4PQ86-F1
#
_cell.length_a   1.000
_cell.length_b   1.000
_cell.length_c   1.000
_cell.angle_alpha   90.00
_cell.angle_beta   90.00
_cell.angle_gamma   90.00
#
_symmetry.space_group_name_H-M   'P 1'
#
loop_
_entity.id
_entity.type
_entity.pdbx_description
1 polymer ?
#
loop_
_entity_poly.entity_id
_entity_poly.type
_entity_poly.pdbx_seq_one_letter_code
_entity_poly.pdbx_strand_id
1 'polypeptide(L)'
;ACLIVLFVQVPLSAQNNEQRSRELFDFVVAGKGDSIYVRMNRNVQAQITPIMLGDTFSQLKTQFGNYLSKGEWQTEVVSGVTVYYCDVKFERYELRFITAFDADGKANTIRFAPVPPPTAKLTSAIFNEKFEETEIQLVSGNYNLPGMLTLPKGKINVPAIILVHGSGPHDRDETIGPNKPFRDIARGMAEQGIATIRYDKRTFVYGTSWESDGKGTYDDETVDDALAAIEWAKANKTLDARRIYIVGHSLGGMLAPRIAERSAGLAGIVILSGNARPLEDLIVEQYQYITSLTNPSGNAKEQIEELQRQITNVKRIGTEKFDKTIALPLGLSYAYWEFSNRYRQVEVAKKVSLPILILQGER
;
A
#
# COMPACT_ATOMS: atom_id res chain seq x y z
N ALA A 1 19.79 46.68 7.98
CA ALA A 1 19.48 45.27 7.73
C ALA A 1 18.26 45.21 6.83
N CYS A 2 18.47 44.93 5.54
CA CYS A 2 17.40 44.92 4.54
C CYS A 2 16.75 43.53 4.56
N LEU A 3 15.47 43.46 4.95
CA LEU A 3 14.68 42.22 4.93
C LEU A 3 14.40 41.88 3.45
N ILE A 4 15.06 40.86 2.92
CA ILE A 4 14.70 40.27 1.63
C ILE A 4 13.52 39.35 1.89
N VAL A 5 12.32 39.83 1.59
CA VAL A 5 11.12 39.00 1.47
C VAL A 5 11.19 38.29 0.11
N LEU A 6 11.60 37.03 0.11
CA LEU A 6 11.53 36.15 -1.05
C LEU A 6 10.05 35.84 -1.32
N PHE A 7 9.44 36.59 -2.23
CA PHE A 7 8.18 36.17 -2.85
C PHE A 7 8.47 35.01 -3.80
N VAL A 8 8.13 33.80 -3.38
CA VAL A 8 8.01 32.66 -4.29
C VAL A 8 6.84 32.97 -5.22
N GLN A 9 7.14 33.46 -6.43
CA GLN A 9 6.13 33.64 -7.47
C GLN A 9 5.68 32.27 -7.97
N VAL A 10 4.52 31.82 -7.49
CA VAL A 10 3.83 30.65 -8.05
C VAL A 10 3.41 30.99 -9.48
N PRO A 11 3.74 30.17 -10.51
CA PRO A 11 3.36 30.45 -11.89
C PRO A 11 1.83 30.56 -12.02
N LEU A 12 1.35 31.46 -12.89
CA LEU A 12 -0.08 31.77 -13.06
C LEU A 12 -0.96 30.52 -13.37
N SER A 13 -0.38 29.53 -14.07
CA SER A 13 -1.01 28.23 -14.33
C SER A 13 -1.12 27.35 -13.08
N ALA A 14 -0.13 27.41 -12.18
CA ALA A 14 -0.15 26.67 -10.93
C ALA A 14 -1.13 27.27 -9.91
N GLN A 15 -1.28 28.61 -9.91
CA GLN A 15 -2.29 29.29 -9.11
C GLN A 15 -3.72 28.95 -9.56
N ASN A 16 -3.92 28.75 -10.87
CA ASN A 16 -5.19 28.31 -11.46
C ASN A 16 -5.52 26.83 -11.10
N ASN A 17 -4.51 25.96 -11.08
CA ASN A 17 -4.71 24.55 -10.73
C ASN A 17 -5.05 24.32 -9.26
N GLU A 18 -4.49 25.08 -8.33
CA GLU A 18 -4.90 25.00 -6.91
C GLU A 18 -6.39 25.34 -6.74
N GLN A 19 -6.88 26.36 -7.46
CA GLN A 19 -8.30 26.69 -7.49
C GLN A 19 -9.14 25.55 -8.10
N ARG A 20 -8.68 24.94 -9.19
CA ARG A 20 -9.34 23.76 -9.78
C ARG A 20 -9.38 22.58 -8.80
N SER A 21 -8.33 22.37 -8.00
CA SER A 21 -8.30 21.34 -6.97
C SER A 21 -9.36 21.59 -5.89
N ARG A 22 -9.49 22.84 -5.45
CA ARG A 22 -10.51 23.28 -4.50
C ARG A 22 -11.92 23.01 -5.04
N GLU A 23 -12.19 23.42 -6.28
CA GLU A 23 -13.47 23.14 -6.93
C GLU A 23 -13.76 21.64 -7.07
N LEU A 24 -12.76 20.84 -7.47
CA LEU A 24 -12.90 19.40 -7.57
C LEU A 24 -13.22 18.75 -6.22
N PHE A 25 -12.56 19.19 -5.15
CA PHE A 25 -12.88 18.73 -3.80
C PHE A 25 -14.34 19.05 -3.43
N ASP A 26 -14.79 20.27 -3.68
CA ASP A 26 -16.18 20.67 -3.39
C ASP A 26 -17.19 19.83 -4.18
N PHE A 27 -16.90 19.50 -5.44
CA PHE A 27 -17.75 18.59 -6.21
C PHE A 27 -17.74 17.16 -5.67
N VAL A 28 -16.60 16.65 -5.23
CA VAL A 28 -16.49 15.33 -4.59
C VAL A 28 -17.32 15.28 -3.31
N VAL A 29 -17.17 16.27 -2.43
CA VAL A 29 -17.95 16.34 -1.18
C VAL A 29 -19.45 16.45 -1.44
N ALA A 30 -19.84 17.21 -2.48
CA ALA A 30 -21.22 17.39 -2.88
C ALA A 30 -21.81 16.23 -3.71
N GLY A 31 -21.03 15.18 -4.01
CA GLY A 31 -21.46 14.06 -4.85
C GLY A 31 -21.77 14.45 -6.30
N LYS A 32 -21.18 15.53 -6.81
CA LYS A 32 -21.43 16.08 -8.16
C LYS A 32 -20.58 15.37 -9.21
N GLY A 33 -20.85 14.09 -9.41
CA GLY A 33 -20.15 13.19 -10.34
C GLY A 33 -19.91 13.77 -11.74
N ASP A 34 -20.95 14.33 -12.38
CA ASP A 34 -20.85 14.90 -13.73
C ASP A 34 -19.90 16.11 -13.78
N SER A 35 -19.93 16.96 -12.74
CA SER A 35 -19.07 18.14 -12.64
C SER A 35 -17.60 17.78 -12.49
N ILE A 36 -17.32 16.66 -11.82
CA ILE A 36 -15.97 16.09 -11.71
C ILE A 36 -15.58 15.51 -13.07
N TYR A 37 -16.43 14.68 -13.66
CA TYR A 37 -16.16 13.97 -14.91
C TYR A 37 -15.75 14.91 -16.05
N VAL A 38 -16.48 16.02 -16.27
CA VAL A 38 -16.15 16.99 -17.35
C VAL A 38 -14.80 17.71 -17.17
N ARG A 39 -14.24 17.71 -15.96
CA ARG A 39 -12.94 18.31 -15.62
C ARG A 39 -11.78 17.32 -15.73
N MET A 40 -12.07 16.02 -15.84
CA MET A 40 -11.05 14.99 -16.04
C MET A 40 -10.56 14.96 -17.48
N ASN A 41 -9.33 14.47 -17.69
CA ASN A 41 -8.80 14.22 -19.03
C ASN A 41 -9.46 12.98 -19.67
N ARG A 42 -9.23 12.77 -20.97
CA ARG A 42 -9.84 11.65 -21.71
C ARG A 42 -9.43 10.28 -21.19
N ASN A 43 -8.19 10.14 -20.72
CA ASN A 43 -7.67 8.87 -20.21
C ASN A 43 -8.41 8.44 -18.94
N VAL A 44 -8.69 9.37 -18.03
CA VAL A 44 -9.48 9.09 -16.83
C VAL A 44 -10.94 8.88 -17.19
N GLN A 45 -11.53 9.72 -18.06
CA GLN A 45 -12.92 9.56 -18.51
C GLN A 45 -13.18 8.19 -19.15
N ALA A 46 -12.19 7.57 -19.80
CA ALA A 46 -12.31 6.24 -20.36
C ALA A 46 -12.38 5.11 -19.30
N GLN A 47 -12.05 5.39 -18.04
CA GLN A 47 -11.90 4.40 -16.98
C GLN A 47 -12.90 4.57 -15.83
N ILE A 48 -13.56 5.73 -15.72
CA ILE A 48 -14.46 6.03 -14.59
C ILE A 48 -15.76 6.66 -15.08
N THR A 49 -16.87 6.38 -14.39
CA THR A 49 -18.17 6.99 -14.70
C THR A 49 -18.47 8.18 -13.78
N PRO A 50 -19.35 9.11 -14.19
CA PRO A 50 -19.84 10.16 -13.29
C PRO A 50 -20.44 9.61 -11.99
N ILE A 51 -21.17 8.50 -12.06
CA ILE A 51 -21.79 7.86 -10.88
C ILE A 51 -20.70 7.44 -9.87
N MET A 52 -19.65 6.76 -10.32
CA MET A 52 -18.54 6.35 -9.45
C MET A 52 -17.87 7.55 -8.76
N LEU A 53 -17.69 8.65 -9.50
CA LEU A 53 -17.15 9.90 -8.95
C LEU A 53 -18.09 10.54 -7.91
N GLY A 54 -19.39 10.50 -8.15
CA GLY A 54 -20.41 11.03 -7.23
C GLY A 54 -20.52 10.23 -5.93
N ASP A 55 -20.36 8.91 -6.00
CA ASP A 55 -20.52 8.02 -4.84
C ASP A 55 -19.28 8.00 -3.94
N THR A 56 -18.11 8.43 -4.45
CA THR A 56 -16.82 8.32 -3.77
C THR A 56 -16.85 8.85 -2.32
N PHE A 57 -17.33 10.08 -2.11
CA PHE A 57 -17.29 10.68 -0.77
C PHE A 57 -18.31 10.05 0.20
N SER A 58 -19.45 9.61 -0.32
CA SER A 58 -20.45 8.86 0.46
C SER A 58 -19.88 7.55 0.97
N GLN A 59 -19.17 6.81 0.10
CA GLN A 59 -18.49 5.56 0.47
C GLN A 59 -17.42 5.80 1.55
N LEU A 60 -16.63 6.87 1.44
CA LEU A 60 -15.67 7.24 2.47
C LEU A 60 -16.33 7.56 3.82
N LYS A 61 -17.49 8.23 3.83
CA LYS A 61 -18.24 8.46 5.06
C LYS A 61 -18.74 7.16 5.69
N THR A 62 -19.27 6.24 4.88
CA THR A 62 -19.68 4.92 5.35
C THR A 62 -18.52 4.15 5.98
N GLN A 63 -17.34 4.20 5.34
CA GLN A 63 -16.15 3.48 5.77
C GLN A 63 -15.47 4.11 7.00
N PHE A 64 -15.32 5.43 7.03
CA PHE A 64 -14.49 6.15 8.00
C PHE A 64 -15.27 7.04 8.98
N GLY A 65 -16.61 7.09 8.87
CA GLY A 65 -17.47 7.92 9.72
C GLY A 65 -17.68 9.32 9.14
N ASN A 66 -18.35 10.20 9.87
CA ASN A 66 -18.69 11.52 9.35
C ASN A 66 -17.45 12.34 8.99
N TYR A 67 -17.57 13.15 7.93
CA TYR A 67 -16.60 14.18 7.58
C TYR A 67 -16.54 15.23 8.71
N LEU A 68 -15.34 15.50 9.21
CA LEU A 68 -15.10 16.44 10.29
C LEU A 68 -14.51 17.75 9.77
N SER A 69 -13.38 17.67 9.05
CA SER A 69 -12.66 18.85 8.60
C SER A 69 -11.75 18.56 7.42
N LYS A 70 -11.33 19.62 6.73
CA LYS A 70 -10.27 19.60 5.72
C LYS A 70 -9.16 20.55 6.15
N GLY A 71 -7.91 20.14 6.00
CA GLY A 71 -6.73 20.96 6.24
C GLY A 71 -6.46 22.01 5.16
N GLU A 72 -5.32 22.68 5.31
CA GLU A 72 -4.83 23.63 4.31
C GLU A 72 -4.39 22.92 3.03
N TRP A 73 -4.55 23.60 1.90
CA TRP A 73 -4.04 23.10 0.63
C TRP A 73 -2.53 23.25 0.58
N GLN A 74 -1.88 22.21 0.07
CA GLN A 74 -0.44 22.12 -0.12
C GLN A 74 -0.15 21.71 -1.56
N THR A 75 1.05 22.04 -2.02
CA THR A 75 1.54 21.71 -3.35
C THR A 75 2.90 21.04 -3.22
N GLU A 76 3.11 19.97 -3.98
CA GLU A 76 4.36 19.22 -4.04
C GLU A 76 4.70 18.88 -5.49
N VAL A 77 5.99 18.73 -5.81
CA VAL A 77 6.44 18.26 -7.12
C VAL A 77 6.95 16.84 -6.97
N VAL A 78 6.24 15.87 -7.53
CA VAL A 78 6.58 14.45 -7.47
C VAL A 78 6.95 13.98 -8.87
N SER A 79 8.20 13.56 -9.08
CA SER A 79 8.71 13.09 -10.38
C SER A 79 8.45 14.06 -11.56
N GLY A 80 8.55 15.36 -11.30
CA GLY A 80 8.32 16.41 -12.31
C GLY A 80 6.84 16.76 -12.56
N VAL A 81 5.90 16.13 -11.84
CA VAL A 81 4.47 16.46 -11.88
C VAL A 81 4.09 17.25 -10.62
N THR A 82 3.44 18.39 -10.81
CA THR A 82 2.90 19.18 -9.70
C THR A 82 1.61 18.54 -9.19
N VAL A 83 1.60 18.13 -7.93
CA VAL A 83 0.42 17.61 -7.22
C VAL A 83 -0.08 18.63 -6.21
N TYR A 84 -1.41 18.70 -6.08
CA TYR A 84 -2.10 19.56 -5.12
C TYR A 84 -2.91 18.68 -4.20
N TYR A 85 -2.79 18.90 -2.90
CA TYR A 85 -3.46 18.06 -1.92
C TYR A 85 -3.92 18.80 -0.68
N CYS A 86 -4.84 18.18 0.03
CA CYS A 86 -5.25 18.58 1.38
C CYS A 86 -5.59 17.32 2.19
N ASP A 87 -5.33 17.37 3.49
CA ASP A 87 -5.69 16.27 4.39
C ASP A 87 -7.14 16.44 4.86
N VAL A 88 -7.90 15.34 4.84
CA VAL A 88 -9.35 15.28 5.01
C VAL A 88 -9.62 14.33 6.17
N LYS A 89 -10.22 14.87 7.23
CA LYS A 89 -10.45 14.17 8.48
C LYS A 89 -11.88 13.65 8.55
N PHE A 90 -12.00 12.36 8.83
CA PHE A 90 -13.22 11.66 9.20
C PHE A 90 -13.15 11.23 10.67
N GLU A 91 -14.26 10.79 11.25
CA GLU A 91 -14.32 10.36 12.66
C GLU A 91 -13.31 9.26 13.01
N ARG A 92 -13.02 8.35 12.07
CA ARG A 92 -12.18 7.15 12.32
C ARG A 92 -10.88 7.13 11.53
N TYR A 93 -10.67 8.06 10.59
CA TYR A 93 -9.49 8.05 9.72
C TYR A 93 -9.20 9.41 9.07
N GLU A 94 -7.97 9.60 8.62
CA GLU A 94 -7.55 10.79 7.89
C GLU A 94 -6.98 10.37 6.54
N LEU A 95 -7.45 11.02 5.48
CA LEU A 95 -7.06 10.73 4.11
C LEU A 95 -6.56 12.00 3.43
N ARG A 96 -5.53 11.90 2.61
CA ARG A 96 -5.09 12.95 1.72
C ARG A 96 -5.88 12.90 0.42
N PHE A 97 -6.60 13.97 0.12
CA PHE A 97 -7.19 14.18 -1.21
C PHE A 97 -6.13 14.76 -2.14
N ILE A 98 -5.87 14.11 -3.27
CA ILE A 98 -4.78 14.44 -4.20
C ILE A 98 -5.34 14.70 -5.60
N THR A 99 -4.85 15.76 -6.22
CA THR A 99 -5.14 16.11 -7.62
C THR A 99 -3.86 16.44 -8.39
N ALA A 100 -3.86 16.11 -9.67
CA ALA A 100 -2.85 16.56 -10.62
C ALA A 100 -3.50 16.81 -11.99
N PHE A 101 -2.86 17.68 -12.76
CA PHE A 101 -3.41 18.24 -13.99
C PHE A 101 -2.44 18.12 -15.14
N ASP A 102 -2.98 17.92 -16.33
CA ASP A 102 -2.25 18.08 -17.58
C ASP A 102 -2.03 19.57 -17.89
N ALA A 103 -1.20 19.87 -18.89
CA ALA A 103 -0.89 21.24 -19.29
C ALA A 103 -2.11 22.04 -19.76
N ASP A 104 -3.15 21.35 -20.24
CA ASP A 104 -4.43 21.95 -20.66
C ASP A 104 -5.39 22.23 -19.49
N GLY A 105 -5.01 21.84 -18.27
CA GLY A 105 -5.81 22.05 -17.07
C GLY A 105 -6.84 20.96 -16.78
N LYS A 106 -6.86 19.87 -17.54
CA LYS A 106 -7.69 18.71 -17.21
C LYS A 106 -7.03 17.88 -16.12
N ALA A 107 -7.83 17.43 -15.16
CA ALA A 107 -7.33 16.58 -14.09
C ALA A 107 -7.00 15.19 -14.65
N ASN A 108 -5.74 14.78 -14.49
CA ASN A 108 -5.28 13.42 -14.80
C ASN A 108 -5.31 12.52 -13.56
N THR A 109 -5.42 13.11 -12.37
CA THR A 109 -5.45 12.40 -11.08
C THR A 109 -6.50 13.02 -10.18
N ILE A 110 -7.35 12.17 -9.61
CA ILE A 110 -8.21 12.48 -8.45
C ILE A 110 -8.27 11.24 -7.58
N ARG A 111 -7.76 11.32 -6.34
CA ARG A 111 -7.79 10.17 -5.43
C ARG A 111 -7.72 10.58 -3.97
N PHE A 112 -8.17 9.66 -3.12
CA PHE A 112 -7.84 9.67 -1.69
C PHE A 112 -6.76 8.64 -1.43
N ALA A 113 -5.76 9.01 -0.64
CA ALA A 113 -4.71 8.12 -0.16
C ALA A 113 -4.56 8.29 1.36
N PRO A 114 -3.98 7.34 2.10
CA PRO A 114 -3.55 7.59 3.46
C PRO A 114 -2.70 8.85 3.53
N VAL A 115 -2.90 9.69 4.56
CA VAL A 115 -1.98 10.79 4.82
C VAL A 115 -0.60 10.17 5.05
N PRO A 116 0.42 10.50 4.23
CA PRO A 116 1.78 10.06 4.49
C PRO A 116 2.11 10.43 5.94
N PRO A 117 2.82 9.58 6.69
CA PRO A 117 3.35 10.03 7.97
C PRO A 117 4.03 11.38 7.72
N PRO A 118 3.88 12.36 8.62
CA PRO A 118 4.64 13.59 8.51
C PRO A 118 6.05 13.18 8.12
N THR A 119 6.68 13.84 7.14
CA THR A 119 8.13 13.81 7.01
C THR A 119 8.64 14.38 8.32
N ALA A 120 8.68 13.52 9.33
CA ALA A 120 9.31 13.76 10.57
C ALA A 120 10.72 14.11 10.12
N LYS A 121 11.15 15.32 10.46
CA LYS A 121 12.56 15.48 10.80
C LYS A 121 12.93 14.22 11.56
N LEU A 122 13.94 13.49 11.07
CA LEU A 122 14.54 12.34 11.75
C LEU A 122 14.80 12.75 13.19
N THR A 123 13.87 12.48 14.10
CA THR A 123 14.00 12.88 15.50
C THR A 123 13.39 11.83 16.41
N SER A 124 14.31 11.33 17.23
CA SER A 124 14.17 10.57 18.48
C SER A 124 13.50 9.21 18.39
N ALA A 125 14.33 8.19 18.61
CA ALA A 125 13.92 6.87 19.03
C ALA A 125 12.83 6.94 20.10
N ILE A 126 11.79 6.13 19.95
CA ILE A 126 10.79 5.94 20.99
C ILE A 126 11.40 4.93 21.97
N PHE A 127 11.82 5.44 23.13
CA PHE A 127 12.34 4.62 24.21
C PHE A 127 11.21 4.16 25.12
N ASN A 128 11.11 2.84 25.31
CA ASN A 128 10.40 2.26 26.45
C ASN A 128 11.47 1.64 27.40
N GLU A 129 11.10 1.32 28.64
CA GLU A 129 11.97 0.57 29.55
C GLU A 129 12.40 -0.79 28.99
N LYS A 130 11.59 -1.39 28.11
CA LYS A 130 11.80 -2.75 27.59
C LYS A 130 12.43 -2.84 26.19
N PHE A 131 12.26 -1.82 25.35
CA PHE A 131 12.74 -1.83 23.97
C PHE A 131 13.09 -0.43 23.48
N GLU A 132 13.85 -0.39 22.39
CA GLU A 132 14.23 0.81 21.64
C GLU A 132 13.75 0.68 20.20
N GLU A 133 13.13 1.73 19.67
CA GLU A 133 12.76 1.81 18.25
C GLU A 133 13.69 2.79 17.53
N THR A 134 14.42 2.32 16.54
CA THR A 134 15.36 3.12 15.74
C THR A 134 14.94 3.13 14.28
N GLU A 135 14.92 4.32 13.67
CA GLU A 135 14.69 4.47 12.23
C GLU A 135 15.83 3.81 11.45
N ILE A 136 15.48 3.10 10.38
CA ILE A 136 16.41 2.44 9.47
C ILE A 136 16.03 2.76 8.03
N GLN A 137 16.96 2.51 7.11
CA GLN A 137 16.73 2.66 5.69
C GLN A 137 17.05 1.34 5.01
N LEU A 138 16.07 0.75 4.32
CA LEU A 138 16.29 -0.40 3.46
C LEU A 138 16.50 0.08 2.03
N VAL A 139 17.43 -0.56 1.32
CA VAL A 139 17.72 -0.28 -0.09
C VAL A 139 17.39 -1.51 -0.91
N SER A 140 16.38 -1.39 -1.77
CA SER A 140 15.85 -2.46 -2.61
C SER A 140 15.95 -2.04 -4.07
N GLY A 141 17.04 -2.43 -4.74
CA GLY A 141 17.38 -1.89 -6.05
C GLY A 141 17.54 -0.36 -6.00
N ASN A 142 16.70 0.35 -6.76
CA ASN A 142 16.68 1.82 -6.78
C ASN A 142 15.71 2.44 -5.76
N TYR A 143 15.05 1.62 -4.94
CA TYR A 143 14.05 2.06 -3.98
C TYR A 143 14.64 2.16 -2.58
N ASN A 144 14.43 3.30 -1.95
CA ASN A 144 14.79 3.57 -0.56
C ASN A 144 13.51 3.47 0.28
N LEU A 145 13.41 2.43 1.10
CA LEU A 145 12.26 2.16 1.96
C LEU A 145 12.57 2.54 3.40
N PRO A 146 11.95 3.61 3.94
CA PRO A 146 12.06 3.94 5.35
C PRO A 146 11.57 2.76 6.21
N GLY A 147 12.22 2.50 7.33
CA GLY A 147 11.82 1.42 8.21
C GLY A 147 12.17 1.65 9.66
N MET A 148 11.83 0.68 10.48
CA MET A 148 11.98 0.69 11.92
C MET A 148 12.58 -0.62 12.40
N LEU A 149 13.65 -0.54 13.18
CA LEU A 149 14.13 -1.62 14.02
C LEU A 149 13.59 -1.43 15.44
N THR A 150 12.76 -2.36 15.90
CA THR A 150 12.37 -2.48 17.32
C THR A 150 13.30 -3.50 17.98
N LEU A 151 14.19 -3.04 18.87
CA LEU A 151 15.22 -3.85 19.52
C LEU A 151 14.94 -4.01 21.03
N PRO A 152 15.05 -5.22 21.61
CA PRO A 152 15.00 -5.38 23.06
C PRO A 152 16.11 -4.59 23.75
N LYS A 153 15.76 -3.81 24.77
CA LYS A 153 16.70 -2.86 25.40
C LYS A 153 17.88 -3.59 26.02
N GLY A 154 19.10 -3.10 25.75
CA GLY A 154 20.34 -3.62 26.33
C GLY A 154 20.73 -5.03 25.89
N LYS A 155 20.09 -5.58 24.85
CA LYS A 155 20.42 -6.91 24.32
C LYS A 155 21.16 -6.79 22.98
N ILE A 156 22.08 -7.72 22.76
CA ILE A 156 22.79 -7.93 21.50
C ILE A 156 22.71 -9.41 21.12
N ASN A 157 22.97 -9.73 19.86
CA ASN A 157 22.88 -11.10 19.33
C ASN A 157 21.49 -11.73 19.59
N VAL A 158 20.44 -10.95 19.37
CA VAL A 158 19.04 -11.37 19.55
C VAL A 158 18.48 -11.95 18.25
N PRO A 159 17.53 -12.92 18.32
CA PRO A 159 16.81 -13.35 17.13
C PRO A 159 15.99 -12.19 16.58
N ALA A 160 15.73 -12.20 15.27
CA ALA A 160 14.99 -11.14 14.60
C ALA A 160 13.86 -11.71 13.73
N ILE A 161 12.73 -11.02 13.72
CA ILE A 161 11.67 -11.23 12.74
C ILE A 161 11.57 -10.03 11.80
N ILE A 162 11.25 -10.29 10.54
CA ILE A 162 10.95 -9.27 9.54
C ILE A 162 9.47 -9.40 9.20
N LEU A 163 8.71 -8.33 9.42
CA LEU A 163 7.28 -8.31 9.10
C LEU A 163 7.08 -7.90 7.63
N VAL A 164 6.30 -8.69 6.89
CA VAL A 164 6.04 -8.49 5.46
C VAL A 164 4.54 -8.31 5.24
N HIS A 165 4.16 -7.14 4.73
CA HIS A 165 2.77 -6.67 4.58
C HIS A 165 1.91 -7.53 3.64
N GLY A 166 0.60 -7.31 3.73
CA GLY A 166 -0.37 -7.70 2.73
C GLY A 166 -0.29 -6.93 1.41
N SER A 167 -1.29 -7.14 0.55
CA SER A 167 -1.41 -6.52 -0.78
C SER A 167 -1.72 -5.02 -0.71
N GLY A 168 -1.17 -4.22 -1.63
CA GLY A 168 -1.48 -2.79 -1.71
C GLY A 168 -0.50 -1.89 -0.93
N PRO A 169 -0.81 -0.59 -0.80
CA PRO A 169 0.08 0.40 -0.17
C PRO A 169 -0.07 0.41 1.35
N HIS A 170 0.88 -0.21 2.05
CA HIS A 170 0.93 -0.24 3.51
C HIS A 170 2.17 0.47 4.06
N ASP A 171 1.99 1.21 5.15
CA ASP A 171 3.08 1.68 6.00
C ASP A 171 3.65 0.51 6.83
N ARG A 172 4.80 0.74 7.48
CA ARG A 172 5.49 -0.25 8.34
C ARG A 172 4.66 -0.77 9.52
N ASP A 173 3.56 -0.11 9.86
CA ASP A 173 2.67 -0.46 10.97
C ASP A 173 1.51 -1.36 10.50
N GLU A 174 1.39 -1.57 9.18
CA GLU A 174 0.23 -2.17 8.51
C GLU A 174 -1.08 -1.54 9.01
N THR A 175 -1.10 -0.20 9.01
CA THR A 175 -2.17 0.60 9.63
C THR A 175 -3.53 0.34 8.99
N ILE A 176 -4.52 -0.02 9.82
CA ILE A 176 -5.93 -0.16 9.42
C ILE A 176 -6.80 0.63 10.40
N GLY A 177 -7.28 1.79 9.96
CA GLY A 177 -8.02 2.70 10.83
C GLY A 177 -7.15 3.11 12.04
N PRO A 178 -7.62 2.91 13.29
CA PRO A 178 -6.82 3.20 14.48
C PRO A 178 -5.77 2.13 14.80
N ASN A 179 -5.83 0.95 14.17
CA ASN A 179 -5.03 -0.21 14.54
C ASN A 179 -3.67 -0.20 13.83
N LYS A 180 -2.64 -0.69 14.53
CA LYS A 180 -1.24 -0.78 14.05
C LYS A 180 -0.67 -2.17 14.36
N PRO A 181 -1.23 -3.24 13.75
CA PRO A 181 -0.94 -4.62 14.14
C PRO A 181 0.55 -4.96 14.07
N PHE A 182 1.28 -4.51 13.06
CA PHE A 182 2.72 -4.79 12.95
C PHE A 182 3.54 -4.11 14.05
N ARG A 183 3.17 -2.88 14.44
CA ARG A 183 3.81 -2.20 15.57
C ARG A 183 3.54 -2.93 16.88
N ASP A 184 2.30 -3.36 17.08
CA ASP A 184 1.91 -4.04 18.32
C ASP A 184 2.58 -5.43 18.43
N ILE A 185 2.71 -6.16 17.31
CA ILE A 185 3.53 -7.39 17.22
C ILE A 185 4.99 -7.07 17.53
N ALA A 186 5.59 -6.05 16.89
CA ALA A 186 7.00 -5.73 17.08
C ALA A 186 7.34 -5.42 18.53
N ARG A 187 6.49 -4.63 19.20
CA ARG A 187 6.67 -4.29 20.62
C ARG A 187 6.50 -5.51 21.50
N GLY A 188 5.46 -6.31 21.28
CA GLY A 188 5.26 -7.57 22.02
C GLY A 188 6.43 -8.54 21.87
N MET A 189 6.99 -8.68 20.68
CA MET A 189 8.16 -9.52 20.40
C MET A 189 9.42 -8.97 21.08
N ALA A 190 9.61 -7.65 21.08
CA ALA A 190 10.75 -7.03 21.75
C ALA A 190 10.72 -7.23 23.27
N GLU A 191 9.53 -7.19 23.89
CA GLU A 191 9.37 -7.54 25.31
C GLU A 191 9.77 -9.00 25.60
N GLN A 192 9.61 -9.90 24.62
CA GLN A 192 10.03 -11.30 24.69
C GLN A 192 11.49 -11.52 24.27
N GLY A 193 12.24 -10.45 23.98
CA GLY A 193 13.65 -10.53 23.60
C GLY A 193 13.91 -10.85 22.12
N ILE A 194 12.93 -10.62 21.24
CA ILE A 194 13.03 -10.81 19.80
C ILE A 194 13.00 -9.45 19.11
N ALA A 195 14.01 -9.14 18.30
CA ALA A 195 14.01 -7.91 17.50
C ALA A 195 13.02 -8.00 16.34
N THR A 196 12.49 -6.86 15.92
CA THR A 196 11.58 -6.80 14.77
C THR A 196 11.99 -5.71 13.80
N ILE A 197 12.03 -6.05 12.51
CA ILE A 197 12.22 -5.09 11.41
C ILE A 197 10.88 -4.90 10.70
N ARG A 198 10.51 -3.65 10.51
CA ARG A 198 9.32 -3.20 9.77
C ARG A 198 9.72 -2.11 8.79
N TYR A 199 9.03 -1.95 7.68
CA TYR A 199 9.40 -0.98 6.65
C TYR A 199 8.19 -0.49 5.88
N ASP A 200 8.22 0.73 5.37
CA ASP A 200 7.16 1.25 4.52
C ASP A 200 7.28 0.57 3.16
N LYS A 201 6.18 0.00 2.66
CA LYS A 201 6.20 -0.76 1.42
C LYS A 201 6.45 0.17 0.22
N ARG A 202 7.11 -0.31 -0.84
CA ARG A 202 7.38 0.53 -2.01
C ARG A 202 6.11 1.11 -2.66
N THR A 203 5.00 0.37 -2.64
CA THR A 203 3.69 0.84 -3.12
C THR A 203 3.14 2.00 -2.30
N PHE A 204 3.50 2.07 -1.01
CA PHE A 204 3.16 3.18 -0.13
C PHE A 204 4.07 4.39 -0.37
N VAL A 205 5.38 4.18 -0.43
CA VAL A 205 6.38 5.25 -0.57
C VAL A 205 6.32 5.91 -1.96
N TYR A 206 6.17 5.12 -3.01
CA TYR A 206 6.31 5.58 -4.40
C TYR A 206 4.98 5.68 -5.17
N GLY A 207 3.85 5.30 -4.55
CA GLY A 207 2.54 5.40 -5.18
C GLY A 207 2.49 4.62 -6.48
N THR A 208 2.18 5.28 -7.62
CA THR A 208 2.12 4.66 -8.95
C THR A 208 3.48 4.39 -9.59
N SER A 209 4.57 4.96 -9.04
CA SER A 209 5.93 4.80 -9.57
C SER A 209 6.70 3.64 -8.91
N TRP A 210 6.00 2.79 -8.14
CA TRP A 210 6.56 1.65 -7.43
C TRP A 210 7.04 0.52 -8.35
N GLU A 211 6.51 0.47 -9.57
CA GLU A 211 6.86 -0.49 -10.61
C GLU A 211 7.53 0.19 -11.80
N SER A 212 8.42 -0.53 -12.48
CA SER A 212 9.06 -0.05 -13.70
C SER A 212 8.16 -0.36 -14.90
N ASP A 213 7.87 0.65 -15.72
CA ASP A 213 7.17 0.55 -17.01
C ASP A 213 5.81 -0.17 -16.96
N GLY A 214 5.11 -0.15 -15.82
CA GLY A 214 3.82 -0.82 -15.65
C GLY A 214 3.92 -2.35 -15.71
N LYS A 215 5.05 -2.93 -15.28
CA LYS A 215 5.33 -4.38 -15.35
C LYS A 215 5.60 -5.00 -13.98
N GLY A 216 5.20 -4.36 -12.90
CA GLY A 216 5.42 -4.85 -11.54
C GLY A 216 4.74 -6.20 -11.32
N THR A 217 5.39 -7.04 -10.53
CA THR A 217 4.94 -8.38 -10.15
C THR A 217 4.93 -8.53 -8.63
N TYR A 218 4.62 -9.73 -8.13
CA TYR A 218 4.81 -10.04 -6.71
C TYR A 218 6.25 -9.88 -6.24
N ASP A 219 7.23 -10.12 -7.13
CA ASP A 219 8.63 -9.94 -6.77
C ASP A 219 8.93 -8.48 -6.48
N ASP A 220 8.52 -7.60 -7.39
CA ASP A 220 8.65 -6.16 -7.22
C ASP A 220 7.87 -5.67 -6.02
N GLU A 221 6.59 -6.04 -5.89
CA GLU A 221 5.73 -5.49 -4.84
C GLU A 221 6.19 -5.88 -3.43
N THR A 222 6.77 -7.07 -3.26
CA THR A 222 6.93 -7.68 -1.92
C THR A 222 8.22 -8.47 -1.74
N VAL A 223 8.59 -9.36 -2.66
CA VAL A 223 9.70 -10.31 -2.40
C VAL A 223 11.04 -9.59 -2.33
N ASP A 224 11.33 -8.70 -3.27
CA ASP A 224 12.62 -8.01 -3.34
C ASP A 224 12.85 -7.10 -2.12
N ASP A 225 11.79 -6.45 -1.62
CA ASP A 225 11.84 -5.63 -0.41
C ASP A 225 12.09 -6.46 0.84
N ALA A 226 11.46 -7.64 0.94
CA ALA A 226 11.74 -8.57 2.02
C ALA A 226 13.18 -9.11 1.96
N LEU A 227 13.72 -9.39 0.77
CA LEU A 227 15.12 -9.79 0.60
C LEU A 227 16.08 -8.68 1.05
N ALA A 228 15.80 -7.42 0.70
CA ALA A 228 16.57 -6.27 1.18
C ALA A 228 16.55 -6.15 2.71
N ALA A 229 15.39 -6.36 3.34
CA ALA A 229 15.27 -6.39 4.79
C ALA A 229 16.10 -7.53 5.43
N ILE A 230 16.13 -8.71 4.81
CA ILE A 230 16.92 -9.85 5.28
C ILE A 230 18.41 -9.54 5.22
N GLU A 231 18.90 -8.99 4.12
CA GLU A 231 20.32 -8.65 3.98
C GLU A 231 20.72 -7.53 4.95
N TRP A 232 19.86 -6.53 5.16
CA TRP A 232 20.06 -5.53 6.19
C TRP A 232 20.15 -6.15 7.59
N ALA A 233 19.26 -7.10 7.90
CA ALA A 233 19.25 -7.79 9.19
C ALA A 233 20.54 -8.59 9.44
N LYS A 234 21.03 -9.31 8.42
CA LYS A 234 22.29 -10.07 8.49
C LYS A 234 23.51 -9.17 8.70
N ALA A 235 23.51 -7.97 8.12
CA ALA A 235 24.60 -7.00 8.26
C ALA A 235 24.60 -6.31 9.64
N ASN A 236 23.47 -6.35 10.37
CA ASN A 236 23.35 -5.69 11.66
C ASN A 236 23.95 -6.53 12.80
N LYS A 237 25.02 -6.02 13.41
CA LYS A 237 25.77 -6.70 14.49
C LYS A 237 24.99 -6.87 15.80
N THR A 238 23.86 -6.19 15.99
CA THR A 238 23.01 -6.40 17.18
C THR A 238 22.10 -7.61 17.03
N LEU A 239 21.92 -8.12 15.80
CA LEU A 239 21.05 -9.24 15.48
C LEU A 239 21.87 -10.53 15.29
N ASP A 240 21.29 -11.68 15.67
CA ASP A 240 21.88 -12.99 15.38
C ASP A 240 21.52 -13.40 13.94
N ALA A 241 22.50 -13.30 13.04
CA ALA A 241 22.33 -13.61 11.62
C ALA A 241 21.89 -15.06 11.33
N ARG A 242 21.98 -15.98 12.32
CA ARG A 242 21.50 -17.37 12.18
C ARG A 242 20.07 -17.57 12.67
N ARG A 243 19.43 -16.55 13.26
CA ARG A 243 18.08 -16.59 13.82
C ARG A 243 17.23 -15.44 13.28
N ILE A 244 17.18 -15.33 11.95
CA ILE A 244 16.33 -14.41 11.22
C ILE A 244 15.13 -15.17 10.66
N TYR A 245 13.92 -14.66 10.90
CA TYR A 245 12.67 -15.26 10.44
C TYR A 245 11.87 -14.24 9.64
N ILE A 246 11.06 -14.73 8.70
CA ILE A 246 10.06 -13.92 8.00
C ILE A 246 8.70 -14.20 8.61
N VAL A 247 7.93 -13.14 8.88
CA VAL A 247 6.52 -13.22 9.24
C VAL A 247 5.73 -12.45 8.20
N GLY A 248 5.10 -13.18 7.29
CA GLY A 248 4.32 -12.60 6.21
C GLY A 248 2.83 -12.60 6.53
N HIS A 249 2.18 -11.46 6.36
CA HIS A 249 0.72 -11.32 6.45
C HIS A 249 0.06 -11.31 5.06
N SER A 250 -1.06 -12.02 4.89
CA SER A 250 -1.86 -12.00 3.65
C SER A 250 -0.99 -12.28 2.40
N LEU A 251 -0.82 -11.31 1.48
CA LEU A 251 0.10 -11.44 0.34
C LEU A 251 1.54 -11.77 0.77
N GLY A 252 2.07 -11.11 1.80
CA GLY A 252 3.37 -11.44 2.39
C GLY A 252 3.42 -12.86 2.94
N GLY A 253 2.31 -13.38 3.47
CA GLY A 253 2.18 -14.76 3.93
C GLY A 253 2.17 -15.75 2.77
N MET A 254 1.44 -15.44 1.70
CA MET A 254 1.42 -16.21 0.44
C MET A 254 2.81 -16.29 -0.21
N LEU A 255 3.61 -15.22 -0.09
CA LEU A 255 4.94 -15.09 -0.67
C LEU A 255 6.07 -15.51 0.27
N ALA A 256 5.81 -15.79 1.55
CA ALA A 256 6.84 -16.23 2.49
C ALA A 256 7.64 -17.46 2.00
N PRO A 257 7.02 -18.50 1.38
CA PRO A 257 7.76 -19.59 0.75
C PRO A 257 8.69 -19.14 -0.39
N ARG A 258 8.26 -18.17 -1.20
CA ARG A 258 9.06 -17.62 -2.31
C ARG A 258 10.22 -16.78 -1.80
N ILE A 259 10.01 -15.99 -0.75
CA ILE A 259 11.08 -15.25 -0.06
C ILE A 259 12.11 -16.24 0.50
N ALA A 260 11.66 -17.34 1.10
CA ALA A 260 12.55 -18.40 1.59
C ALA A 260 13.34 -19.09 0.47
N GLU A 261 12.72 -19.38 -0.68
CA GLU A 261 13.40 -19.97 -1.83
C GLU A 261 14.49 -19.04 -2.40
N ARG A 262 14.26 -17.72 -2.34
CA ARG A 262 15.18 -16.70 -2.86
C ARG A 262 16.18 -16.16 -1.83
N SER A 263 16.12 -16.62 -0.58
CA SER A 263 16.99 -16.16 0.50
C SER A 263 17.80 -17.31 1.10
N ALA A 264 19.11 -17.11 1.25
CA ALA A 264 19.94 -18.03 2.03
C ALA A 264 19.91 -17.65 3.52
N GLY A 265 19.91 -18.63 4.43
CA GLY A 265 20.21 -18.37 5.85
C GLY A 265 19.06 -17.82 6.70
N LEU A 266 17.80 -17.96 6.27
CA LEU A 266 16.66 -17.82 7.17
C LEU A 266 16.58 -19.03 8.12
N ALA A 267 16.10 -18.80 9.34
CA ALA A 267 15.89 -19.83 10.36
C ALA A 267 14.47 -20.43 10.31
N GLY A 268 13.54 -19.79 9.62
CA GLY A 268 12.15 -20.22 9.49
C GLY A 268 11.26 -19.14 8.88
N ILE A 269 10.04 -19.54 8.51
CA ILE A 269 9.01 -18.63 8.03
C ILE A 269 7.70 -18.81 8.80
N VAL A 270 6.95 -17.72 8.95
CA VAL A 270 5.61 -17.69 9.54
C VAL A 270 4.65 -17.15 8.48
N ILE A 271 3.60 -17.91 8.21
CA ILE A 271 2.52 -17.56 7.30
C ILE A 271 1.34 -17.12 8.16
N LEU A 272 1.08 -15.83 8.23
CA LEU A 272 -0.04 -15.23 8.95
C LEU A 272 -1.15 -14.86 7.95
N SER A 273 -2.29 -15.54 8.01
CA SER A 273 -3.42 -15.30 7.10
C SER A 273 -3.06 -15.36 5.60
N GLY A 274 -2.03 -16.13 5.23
CA GLY A 274 -1.59 -16.28 3.84
C GLY A 274 -2.43 -17.31 3.08
N ASN A 275 -2.81 -17.00 1.84
CA ASN A 275 -3.71 -17.87 1.09
C ASN A 275 -3.00 -19.06 0.42
N ALA A 276 -3.68 -20.22 0.42
CA ALA A 276 -3.23 -21.44 -0.25
C ALA A 276 -3.91 -21.70 -1.62
N ARG A 277 -4.74 -20.77 -2.10
CA ARG A 277 -5.53 -20.86 -3.33
C ARG A 277 -5.14 -19.76 -4.33
N PRO A 278 -5.44 -19.88 -5.64
CA PRO A 278 -5.18 -18.81 -6.60
C PRO A 278 -5.82 -17.49 -6.16
N LEU A 279 -5.06 -16.39 -6.27
CA LEU A 279 -5.47 -15.08 -5.73
C LEU A 279 -6.74 -14.57 -6.42
N GLU A 280 -6.87 -14.82 -7.72
CA GLU A 280 -7.98 -14.37 -8.54
C GLU A 280 -9.33 -14.96 -8.09
N ASP A 281 -9.34 -16.18 -7.55
CA ASP A 281 -10.55 -16.79 -6.98
C ASP A 281 -10.93 -16.14 -5.65
N LEU A 282 -9.92 -15.88 -4.81
CA LEU A 282 -10.11 -15.37 -3.45
C LEU A 282 -10.60 -13.93 -3.42
N ILE A 283 -10.16 -13.11 -4.38
CA ILE A 283 -10.58 -11.69 -4.44
C ILE A 283 -12.10 -11.59 -4.59
N VAL A 284 -12.72 -12.45 -5.42
CA VAL A 284 -14.17 -12.47 -5.59
C VAL A 284 -14.86 -12.86 -4.28
N GLU A 285 -14.40 -13.94 -3.63
CA GLU A 285 -14.96 -14.43 -2.37
C GLU A 285 -14.83 -13.38 -1.25
N GLN A 286 -13.67 -12.74 -1.13
CA GLN A 286 -13.40 -11.69 -0.15
C GLN A 286 -14.30 -10.48 -0.38
N TYR A 287 -14.46 -10.05 -1.64
CA TYR A 287 -15.31 -8.92 -1.98
C TYR A 287 -16.78 -9.23 -1.67
N GLN A 288 -17.28 -10.41 -2.07
CA GLN A 288 -18.62 -10.88 -1.74
C GLN A 288 -18.87 -10.92 -0.24
N TYR A 289 -17.91 -11.41 0.55
CA TYR A 289 -18.03 -11.47 1.99
C TYR A 289 -18.10 -10.09 2.63
N ILE A 290 -17.19 -9.17 2.28
CA ILE A 290 -17.19 -7.79 2.79
C ILE A 290 -18.49 -7.08 2.42
N THR A 291 -18.96 -7.25 1.18
CA THR A 291 -20.27 -6.73 0.75
C THR A 291 -21.41 -7.35 1.53
N SER A 292 -21.36 -8.63 1.92
CA SER A 292 -22.42 -9.25 2.73
C SER A 292 -22.48 -8.74 4.17
N LEU A 293 -21.34 -8.28 4.72
CA LEU A 293 -21.23 -7.75 6.07
C LEU A 293 -21.64 -6.27 6.18
N THR A 294 -21.68 -5.58 5.06
CA THR A 294 -22.06 -4.17 4.98
C THR A 294 -23.45 -4.09 4.37
N ASN A 295 -24.35 -3.26 4.91
CA ASN A 295 -25.60 -2.96 4.18
C ASN A 295 -25.20 -2.17 2.93
N PRO A 296 -25.17 -2.76 1.72
CA PRO A 296 -24.58 -2.09 0.58
C PRO A 296 -25.54 -1.01 0.13
N SER A 297 -25.24 0.24 0.45
CA SER A 297 -25.83 1.38 -0.22
C SER A 297 -25.17 1.48 -1.61
N GLY A 298 -25.75 0.86 -2.65
CA GLY A 298 -25.32 1.06 -4.04
C GLY A 298 -25.24 -0.19 -4.93
N ASN A 299 -24.44 -0.07 -6.00
CA ASN A 299 -24.27 -1.00 -7.13
C ASN A 299 -23.34 -2.20 -6.84
N ALA A 300 -23.29 -2.69 -5.60
CA ALA A 300 -22.34 -3.74 -5.21
C ALA A 300 -22.48 -5.02 -6.06
N LYS A 301 -23.70 -5.32 -6.52
CA LYS A 301 -23.94 -6.41 -7.47
C LYS A 301 -23.23 -6.19 -8.82
N GLU A 302 -23.33 -4.99 -9.39
CA GLU A 302 -22.65 -4.65 -10.65
C GLU A 302 -21.13 -4.67 -10.50
N GLN A 303 -20.61 -4.21 -9.35
CA GLN A 303 -19.18 -4.27 -9.04
C GLN A 303 -18.67 -5.71 -8.95
N ILE A 304 -19.44 -6.60 -8.30
CA ILE A 304 -19.12 -8.03 -8.23
C ILE A 304 -19.17 -8.68 -9.61
N GLU A 305 -20.18 -8.37 -10.43
CA GLU A 305 -20.31 -8.88 -11.79
C GLU A 305 -19.15 -8.42 -12.69
N GLU A 306 -18.75 -7.15 -12.59
CA GLU A 306 -17.60 -6.62 -13.30
C GLU A 306 -16.30 -7.28 -12.82
N LEU A 307 -16.10 -7.41 -11.51
CA LEU A 307 -14.95 -8.11 -10.95
C LEU A 307 -14.88 -9.56 -11.44
N GLN A 308 -16.00 -10.29 -11.48
CA GLN A 308 -16.07 -11.64 -12.02
C GLN A 308 -15.72 -11.69 -13.52
N ARG A 309 -16.15 -10.69 -14.30
CA ARG A 309 -15.77 -10.55 -15.72
C ARG A 309 -14.27 -10.35 -15.88
N GLN A 310 -13.68 -9.47 -15.08
CA GLN A 310 -12.24 -9.19 -15.09
C GLN A 310 -11.43 -10.43 -14.68
N ILE A 311 -11.84 -11.14 -13.63
CA ILE A 311 -11.19 -12.36 -13.15
C ILE A 311 -11.30 -13.50 -14.17
N THR A 312 -12.45 -13.63 -14.84
CA THR A 312 -12.60 -14.58 -15.96
C THR A 312 -11.62 -14.26 -17.09
N ASN A 313 -11.37 -12.98 -17.36
CA ASN A 313 -10.37 -12.56 -18.35
C ASN A 313 -8.94 -12.81 -17.86
N VAL A 314 -8.62 -12.57 -16.59
CA VAL A 314 -7.32 -12.90 -15.96
C VAL A 314 -6.97 -14.37 -16.18
N LYS A 315 -7.92 -15.29 -15.97
CA LYS A 315 -7.70 -16.73 -16.18
C LYS A 315 -7.38 -17.11 -17.64
N ARG A 316 -7.62 -16.21 -18.60
CA ARG A 316 -7.34 -16.41 -20.02
C ARG A 316 -6.02 -15.81 -20.47
N ILE A 317 -5.30 -15.09 -19.59
CA ILE A 317 -3.96 -14.55 -19.86
C ILE A 317 -3.06 -15.64 -20.44
N GLY A 318 -2.31 -15.29 -21.49
CA GLY A 318 -1.46 -16.22 -22.25
C GLY A 318 -2.20 -17.07 -23.28
N THR A 319 -3.52 -16.90 -23.46
CA THR A 319 -4.32 -17.63 -24.47
C THR A 319 -4.93 -16.68 -25.50
N GLU A 320 -5.35 -17.22 -26.66
CA GLU A 320 -6.07 -16.47 -27.70
C GLU A 320 -7.42 -15.91 -27.22
N LYS A 321 -7.97 -16.44 -26.12
CA LYS A 321 -9.24 -15.99 -25.54
C LYS A 321 -9.10 -14.79 -24.60
N PHE A 322 -7.87 -14.31 -24.35
CA PHE A 322 -7.63 -13.12 -23.55
C PHE A 322 -8.11 -11.87 -24.29
N ASP A 323 -9.00 -11.12 -23.67
CA ASP A 323 -9.55 -9.89 -24.23
C ASP A 323 -8.83 -8.68 -23.64
N LYS A 324 -8.02 -8.01 -24.47
CA LYS A 324 -7.27 -6.80 -24.08
C LYS A 324 -8.17 -5.59 -23.82
N THR A 325 -9.44 -5.63 -24.23
CA THR A 325 -10.40 -4.54 -24.05
C THR A 325 -11.07 -4.58 -22.67
N ILE A 326 -10.99 -5.71 -21.97
CA ILE A 326 -11.48 -5.86 -20.59
C ILE A 326 -10.36 -5.41 -19.64
N ALA A 327 -10.65 -4.41 -18.81
CA ALA A 327 -9.73 -3.93 -17.80
C ALA A 327 -9.31 -5.07 -16.84
N LEU A 328 -8.09 -5.00 -16.33
CA LEU A 328 -7.61 -5.94 -15.33
C LEU A 328 -8.01 -5.50 -13.92
N PRO A 329 -8.24 -6.45 -12.99
CA PRO A 329 -8.70 -6.11 -11.65
C PRO A 329 -7.66 -5.32 -10.86
N LEU A 330 -8.17 -4.48 -9.95
CA LEU A 330 -7.40 -3.67 -9.00
C LEU A 330 -6.42 -2.67 -9.64
N GLY A 331 -6.52 -2.40 -10.94
CA GLY A 331 -5.59 -1.54 -11.67
C GLY A 331 -4.18 -2.13 -11.82
N LEU A 332 -4.04 -3.44 -11.63
CA LEU A 332 -2.75 -4.14 -11.68
C LEU A 332 -2.42 -4.56 -13.12
N SER A 333 -1.12 -4.62 -13.41
CA SER A 333 -0.62 -4.85 -14.77
C SER A 333 -0.89 -6.27 -15.29
N TYR A 334 -0.77 -6.44 -16.61
CA TYR A 334 -0.79 -7.78 -17.22
C TYR A 334 0.30 -8.68 -16.65
N ALA A 335 1.51 -8.15 -16.46
CA ALA A 335 2.64 -8.89 -15.91
C ALA A 335 2.34 -9.39 -14.49
N TYR A 336 1.69 -8.57 -13.67
CA TYR A 336 1.27 -8.93 -12.33
C TYR A 336 0.33 -10.14 -12.33
N TRP A 337 -0.73 -10.09 -13.15
CA TRP A 337 -1.72 -11.16 -13.24
C TRP A 337 -1.18 -12.41 -13.95
N GLU A 338 -0.32 -12.25 -14.94
CA GLU A 338 0.40 -13.36 -15.57
C GLU A 338 1.28 -14.09 -14.55
N PHE A 339 1.98 -13.33 -13.70
CA PHE A 339 2.76 -13.89 -12.60
C PHE A 339 1.87 -14.63 -11.60
N SER A 340 0.77 -14.00 -11.15
CA SER A 340 -0.23 -14.60 -10.25
C SER A 340 -0.69 -15.97 -10.74
N ASN A 341 -1.08 -16.05 -12.02
CA ASN A 341 -1.59 -17.28 -12.62
C ASN A 341 -0.55 -18.41 -12.66
N ARG A 342 0.75 -18.08 -12.73
CA ARG A 342 1.85 -19.06 -12.78
C ARG A 342 2.33 -19.48 -11.39
N TYR A 343 2.23 -18.59 -10.40
CA TYR A 343 2.73 -18.86 -9.06
C TYR A 343 1.87 -19.91 -8.35
N ARG A 344 2.52 -20.86 -7.68
CA ARG A 344 1.89 -21.99 -6.97
C ARG A 344 2.46 -22.09 -5.57
N GLN A 345 1.99 -21.23 -4.67
CA GLN A 345 2.55 -21.04 -3.34
C GLN A 345 2.61 -22.32 -2.49
N VAL A 346 1.66 -23.23 -2.62
CA VAL A 346 1.67 -24.52 -1.90
C VAL A 346 2.78 -25.43 -2.43
N GLU A 347 3.01 -25.46 -3.74
CA GLU A 347 4.08 -26.26 -4.35
C GLU A 347 5.47 -25.67 -4.06
N VAL A 348 5.57 -24.34 -3.92
CA VAL A 348 6.80 -23.69 -3.46
C VAL A 348 7.04 -23.99 -1.98
N ALA A 349 6.01 -23.92 -1.13
CA ALA A 349 6.11 -24.25 0.29
C ALA A 349 6.59 -25.69 0.54
N LYS A 350 6.13 -26.67 -0.25
CA LYS A 350 6.58 -28.07 -0.17
C LYS A 350 8.09 -28.25 -0.42
N LYS A 351 8.73 -27.32 -1.12
CA LYS A 351 10.17 -27.36 -1.44
C LYS A 351 11.03 -26.66 -0.38
N VAL A 352 10.41 -25.85 0.49
CA VAL A 352 11.12 -25.13 1.56
C VAL A 352 11.47 -26.12 2.67
N SER A 353 12.77 -26.25 2.97
CA SER A 353 13.27 -27.12 4.04
C SER A 353 13.28 -26.46 5.42
N LEU A 354 12.92 -25.18 5.50
CA LEU A 354 12.88 -24.42 6.75
C LEU A 354 11.63 -24.77 7.57
N PRO A 355 11.68 -24.61 8.90
CA PRO A 355 10.48 -24.65 9.73
C PRO A 355 9.43 -23.63 9.24
N ILE A 356 8.18 -24.08 9.11
CA ILE A 356 7.04 -23.26 8.71
C ILE A 356 6.01 -23.27 9.84
N LEU A 357 5.68 -22.09 10.38
CA LEU A 357 4.52 -21.90 11.25
C LEU A 357 3.37 -21.29 10.44
N ILE A 358 2.19 -21.90 10.49
CA ILE A 358 1.00 -21.41 9.80
C ILE A 358 -0.01 -20.95 10.84
N LEU A 359 -0.40 -19.67 10.77
CA LEU A 359 -1.36 -19.03 11.65
C LEU A 359 -2.52 -18.52 10.78
N GLN A 360 -3.67 -19.17 10.89
CA GLN A 360 -4.88 -18.83 10.15
C GLN A 360 -5.99 -18.43 11.12
N GLY A 361 -6.79 -17.44 10.76
CA GLY A 361 -8.02 -17.12 11.49
C GLY A 361 -9.03 -18.28 11.40
N GLU A 362 -10.01 -18.30 12.29
CA GLU A 362 -11.03 -19.36 12.33
C GLU A 362 -12.02 -19.35 11.15
N ARG A 363 -11.80 -18.48 10.14
CA ARG A 363 -12.66 -18.30 8.98
C ARG A 363 -11.86 -18.19 7.69
#